data_AF-N1PKZ5-F1
#
_entry.id   AF-N1PKZ5-F1
#
_cell.length_a   1.000
_cell.length_b   1.000
_cell.length_c   1.000
_cell.angle_alpha   90.00
_cell.angle_beta   90.00
_cell.angle_gamma   90.00
#
_symmetry.space_group_name_H-M   'P 1'
#
loop_
_entity.id
_entity.type
_entity.pdbx_description
1 polymer ?
#
loop_
_entity_poly.entity_id
_entity_poly.type
_entity_poly.pdbx_seq_one_letter_code
_entity_poly.pdbx_strand_id
1 'polypeptide(L)'
;TTTTHRKIELQSPQDLTYLIANITTHAQQKLSSKLPPDASPELLRRTQQLIDQYIARLVDAAKPSISINGLDATDPSLSSLLETEELDPFDAKLAQRVQSLSAQIESQTLQLANLRRKAPQETAQAFIRSFEKQSEEYETKIKEDRE
;
A
#
# COMPACT_ATOMS: atom_id res chain seq x y z
N THR A 1 -23.25 -22.68 -36.17
CA THR A 1 -22.38 -23.85 -35.92
C THR A 1 -21.56 -23.57 -34.69
N THR A 2 -21.96 -24.09 -33.54
CA THR A 2 -21.16 -23.99 -32.30
C THR A 2 -20.06 -25.04 -32.38
N THR A 3 -18.89 -24.64 -32.86
CA THR A 3 -17.71 -25.51 -32.92
C THR A 3 -17.23 -25.76 -31.49
N THR A 4 -17.62 -26.89 -30.90
CA THR A 4 -17.13 -27.33 -29.60
C THR A 4 -15.68 -27.77 -29.75
N HIS A 5 -14.76 -26.89 -29.36
CA HIS A 5 -13.34 -27.21 -29.31
C HIS A 5 -13.03 -28.11 -28.10
N ARG A 6 -12.03 -28.98 -28.26
CA ARG A 6 -11.56 -29.85 -27.19
C ARG A 6 -10.97 -29.00 -26.06
N LYS A 7 -11.38 -29.27 -24.82
CA LYS A 7 -10.78 -28.66 -23.63
C LYS A 7 -9.35 -29.15 -23.40
N ILE A 8 -8.56 -28.32 -22.72
CA ILE A 8 -7.20 -28.65 -22.31
C ILE A 8 -7.29 -29.48 -21.03
N GLU A 9 -6.86 -30.74 -21.10
CA GLU A 9 -6.85 -31.65 -19.96
C GLU A 9 -5.56 -31.49 -19.14
N LEU A 10 -5.70 -31.22 -17.85
CA LEU A 10 -4.61 -31.20 -16.87
C LEU A 10 -4.69 -32.45 -15.97
N GLN A 11 -3.52 -32.94 -15.55
CA GLN A 11 -3.42 -34.14 -14.71
C GLN A 11 -3.72 -33.82 -13.24
N SER A 12 -3.42 -32.60 -12.80
CA SER A 12 -3.63 -32.17 -11.43
C SER A 12 -3.93 -30.67 -11.31
N PRO A 13 -4.62 -30.22 -10.23
CA PRO A 13 -4.79 -28.80 -9.94
C PRO A 13 -3.46 -28.05 -9.81
N GLN A 14 -2.41 -28.72 -9.33
CA GLN A 14 -1.07 -28.18 -9.16
C GLN A 14 -0.43 -27.79 -10.50
N ASP A 15 -0.79 -28.46 -11.59
CA ASP A 15 -0.32 -28.11 -12.94
C ASP A 15 -0.80 -26.71 -13.33
N LEU A 16 -2.04 -26.36 -12.99
CA LEU A 16 -2.60 -25.04 -13.27
C LEU A 16 -1.86 -23.97 -12.46
N THR A 17 -1.63 -24.20 -11.17
CA THR A 17 -0.86 -23.31 -10.30
C THR A 17 0.56 -23.11 -10.83
N TYR A 18 1.23 -24.19 -11.24
CA TYR A 18 2.58 -24.15 -11.81
C TYR A 18 2.64 -23.34 -13.12
N LEU A 19 1.64 -23.48 -13.99
CA LEU A 19 1.53 -22.69 -15.22
C LEU A 19 1.37 -21.20 -14.91
N ILE A 20 0.53 -20.85 -13.94
CA ILE A 20 0.33 -19.47 -13.50
C ILE A 20 1.64 -18.90 -12.94
N ALA A 21 2.33 -19.64 -12.05
CA ALA A 21 3.59 -19.23 -11.47
C ALA A 21 4.68 -19.00 -12.52
N ASN A 22 4.78 -19.88 -13.53
CA ASN A 22 5.70 -19.72 -14.64
C ASN A 22 5.39 -18.49 -15.50
N ILE A 23 4.12 -18.26 -15.82
CA ILE A 23 3.70 -17.08 -16.58
C ILE A 23 4.10 -15.82 -15.82
N THR A 24 3.82 -15.75 -14.52
CA THR A 24 4.17 -14.60 -13.67
C THR A 24 5.68 -14.39 -13.59
N THR A 25 6.46 -15.46 -13.34
CA THR A 25 7.92 -15.40 -13.26
C THR A 25 8.53 -14.93 -14.57
N HIS A 26 8.09 -15.47 -15.70
CA HIS A 26 8.57 -15.04 -17.02
C HIS A 26 8.13 -13.63 -17.37
N ALA A 27 6.93 -13.20 -16.97
CA ALA A 27 6.48 -11.84 -17.17
C ALA A 27 7.37 -10.85 -16.40
N GLN A 28 7.75 -11.16 -15.16
CA GLN A 28 8.67 -10.36 -14.36
C GLN A 28 10.09 -10.30 -14.95
N GLN A 29 10.62 -11.44 -15.38
CA GLN A 29 11.93 -11.50 -16.07
C GLN A 29 11.91 -10.67 -17.36
N LYS A 30 10.81 -10.73 -18.11
CA LYS A 30 10.66 -9.94 -19.34
C LYS A 30 10.50 -8.46 -19.03
N LEU A 31 9.79 -8.10 -17.96
CA LEU A 31 9.67 -6.73 -17.49
C LEU A 31 11.04 -6.15 -17.14
N SER A 32 11.85 -6.86 -16.36
CA SER A 32 13.20 -6.43 -15.97
C SER A 32 14.16 -6.34 -17.16
N SER A 33 14.03 -7.23 -18.16
CA SER A 33 14.84 -7.19 -19.37
C SER A 33 14.45 -6.05 -20.33
N LYS A 34 13.18 -5.62 -20.35
CA LYS A 34 12.67 -4.66 -21.34
C LYS A 34 12.54 -3.23 -20.83
N LEU A 35 12.48 -3.01 -19.52
CA LEU A 35 12.52 -1.66 -18.97
C LEU A 35 13.96 -1.18 -18.80
N PRO A 36 14.25 0.09 -19.15
CA PRO A 36 15.56 0.67 -18.88
C PRO A 36 15.82 0.72 -17.37
N PRO A 37 17.09 0.61 -16.94
CA PRO A 37 17.45 0.62 -15.51
C PRO A 37 17.15 1.95 -14.80
N ASP A 38 16.92 3.04 -15.55
CA ASP A 38 16.54 4.37 -15.05
C ASP A 38 15.02 4.61 -15.07
N ALA A 39 14.21 3.55 -15.25
CA ALA A 39 12.76 3.67 -15.19
C ALA A 39 12.31 4.15 -13.81
N SER A 40 11.36 5.10 -13.77
CA SER A 40 10.83 5.60 -12.51
C SER A 40 10.14 4.48 -11.72
N PRO A 41 10.28 4.46 -10.37
CA PRO A 41 9.67 3.42 -9.53
C PRO A 41 8.15 3.37 -9.67
N GLU A 42 7.50 4.51 -9.94
CA GLU A 42 6.05 4.57 -10.19
C GLU A 42 5.64 3.87 -11.49
N LEU A 43 6.42 4.02 -12.56
CA LEU A 43 6.16 3.34 -13.83
C LEU A 43 6.33 1.82 -13.66
N LEU A 44 7.37 1.39 -12.96
CA LEU A 44 7.60 -0.02 -12.62
C LEU A 44 6.41 -0.61 -11.87
N ARG A 45 5.98 0.05 -10.79
CA ARG A 45 4.84 -0.39 -9.99
C ARG A 45 3.56 -0.46 -10.83
N ARG A 46 3.30 0.56 -11.67
CA ARG A 46 2.09 0.61 -12.50
C ARG A 46 2.07 -0.47 -13.58
N THR A 47 3.20 -0.70 -14.24
CA THR A 47 3.31 -1.73 -15.28
C THR A 47 3.17 -3.14 -14.69
N GLN A 48 3.80 -3.40 -13.54
CA GLN A 48 3.62 -4.65 -12.80
C GLN A 48 2.14 -4.89 -12.47
N GLN A 49 1.45 -3.88 -11.91
CA GLN A 49 0.02 -3.98 -11.61
C GLN A 49 -0.84 -4.30 -12.85
N LEU A 50 -0.52 -3.72 -14.01
CA LEU A 50 -1.24 -4.01 -15.26
C LEU A 50 -0.99 -5.44 -15.75
N ILE A 51 0.24 -5.95 -15.59
CA ILE A 51 0.59 -7.32 -15.93
C ILE A 51 -0.15 -8.30 -15.02
N ASP A 52 -0.14 -8.09 -13.71
CA ASP A 52 -0.83 -8.95 -12.75
C ASP A 52 -2.34 -8.99 -13.05
N GLN A 53 -2.93 -7.82 -13.33
CA GLN A 53 -4.34 -7.74 -13.74
C GLN A 53 -4.61 -8.45 -15.07
N TYR A 54 -3.69 -8.39 -16.02
CA TYR A 54 -3.82 -9.09 -17.30
C TYR A 54 -3.73 -10.61 -17.11
N ILE A 55 -2.80 -11.10 -16.29
CA ILE A 55 -2.66 -12.52 -15.96
C ILE A 55 -3.93 -13.03 -15.28
N ALA A 56 -4.48 -12.29 -14.31
CA ALA A 56 -5.73 -12.67 -13.66
C ALA A 56 -6.89 -12.82 -14.67
N ARG A 57 -7.06 -11.84 -15.57
CA ARG A 57 -8.06 -11.91 -16.64
C ARG A 57 -7.82 -13.06 -17.62
N LEU A 58 -6.57 -13.34 -17.94
CA LEU A 58 -6.19 -14.45 -18.82
C LEU A 58 -6.56 -15.79 -18.19
N VAL A 59 -6.24 -15.99 -16.92
CA VAL A 59 -6.58 -17.19 -16.17
C VAL A 59 -8.10 -17.34 -16.09
N ASP A 60 -8.83 -16.28 -15.75
CA ASP A 60 -10.30 -16.31 -15.71
C ASP A 60 -10.93 -16.64 -17.06
N ALA A 61 -10.39 -16.08 -18.15
CA ALA A 61 -10.84 -16.40 -19.51
C ALA A 61 -10.48 -17.82 -19.94
N ALA A 62 -9.38 -18.39 -19.43
CA ALA A 62 -8.91 -19.72 -19.76
C ALA A 62 -9.62 -20.83 -18.98
N LYS A 63 -10.05 -20.58 -17.74
CA LYS A 63 -10.79 -21.53 -16.88
C LYS A 63 -11.84 -22.39 -17.61
N PRO A 64 -12.81 -21.84 -18.37
CA PRO A 64 -13.84 -22.66 -19.02
C PRO A 64 -13.31 -23.58 -20.15
N SER A 65 -12.08 -23.35 -20.61
CA SER A 65 -11.43 -24.16 -21.64
C SER A 65 -10.51 -25.24 -21.06
N ILE A 66 -10.44 -25.38 -19.74
CA ILE A 66 -9.54 -26.29 -19.03
C ILE A 66 -10.36 -27.30 -18.23
N SER A 67 -10.01 -28.57 -18.34
CA SER A 67 -10.54 -29.66 -17.51
C SER A 67 -9.41 -30.28 -16.70
N ILE A 68 -9.68 -30.60 -15.43
CA ILE A 68 -8.74 -31.22 -14.50
C ILE A 68 -9.35 -32.55 -14.08
N ASN A 69 -8.74 -33.67 -14.50
CA ASN A 69 -9.27 -35.01 -14.24
C ASN A 69 -10.76 -35.19 -14.61
N GLY A 70 -11.20 -34.55 -15.69
CA GLY A 70 -12.59 -34.60 -16.18
C GLY A 70 -13.58 -33.66 -15.45
N LEU A 71 -13.13 -32.89 -14.45
CA LEU A 71 -13.89 -31.81 -13.83
C LEU A 71 -13.58 -30.48 -14.53
N ASP A 72 -14.53 -29.56 -14.60
CA ASP A 72 -14.30 -28.26 -15.24
C ASP A 72 -13.51 -27.36 -14.28
N ALA A 73 -12.54 -26.58 -14.77
CA ALA A 73 -11.78 -25.70 -13.88
C ALA A 73 -12.62 -24.55 -13.27
N THR A 74 -13.87 -24.39 -13.72
CA THR A 74 -14.87 -23.50 -13.12
C THR A 74 -15.63 -24.14 -11.94
N ASP A 75 -15.49 -25.45 -11.74
CA ASP A 75 -16.22 -26.15 -10.68
C ASP A 75 -15.74 -25.67 -9.30
N PRO A 76 -16.66 -25.26 -8.41
CA PRO A 76 -16.31 -24.71 -7.09
C PRO A 76 -15.64 -25.74 -6.17
N SER A 77 -15.76 -27.04 -6.48
CA SER A 77 -15.08 -28.12 -5.76
C SER A 77 -13.57 -28.12 -5.97
N LEU A 78 -13.08 -27.54 -7.08
CA LEU A 78 -11.66 -27.38 -7.37
C LEU A 78 -11.08 -26.09 -6.79
N SER A 79 -11.93 -25.08 -6.52
CA SER A 79 -11.47 -23.81 -5.94
C SER A 79 -10.72 -24.01 -4.64
N SER A 80 -11.21 -24.87 -3.75
CA SER A 80 -10.55 -25.17 -2.46
C SER A 80 -9.20 -25.90 -2.62
N LEU A 81 -9.02 -26.64 -3.71
CA LEU A 81 -7.76 -27.33 -4.03
C LEU A 81 -6.75 -26.36 -4.66
N LEU A 82 -7.23 -25.37 -5.42
CA LEU A 82 -6.44 -24.29 -5.99
C LEU A 82 -6.09 -23.21 -4.95
N GLU A 83 -6.95 -22.99 -3.96
CA GLU A 83 -6.77 -22.11 -2.79
C GLU A 83 -5.82 -22.70 -1.74
N THR A 84 -5.11 -23.80 -2.04
CA THR A 84 -3.88 -24.11 -1.32
C THR A 84 -2.83 -23.09 -1.78
N GLU A 85 -3.06 -21.82 -1.44
CA GLU A 85 -2.22 -20.69 -1.77
C GLU A 85 -0.82 -21.00 -1.27
N GLU A 86 0.17 -20.74 -2.12
CA GLU A 86 1.55 -20.54 -1.68
C GLU A 86 1.50 -19.36 -0.71
N LEU A 87 1.38 -19.66 0.58
CA LEU A 87 1.34 -18.65 1.63
C LEU A 87 2.67 -17.89 1.54
N ASP A 88 2.63 -16.65 1.06
CA ASP A 88 3.83 -15.83 1.02
C ASP A 88 4.46 -15.81 2.41
N PRO A 89 5.78 -16.01 2.52
CA PRO A 89 6.45 -16.06 3.81
C PRO A 89 6.24 -14.72 4.51
N PHE A 90 5.74 -14.78 5.75
CA PHE A 90 5.49 -13.59 6.55
C PHE A 90 6.79 -12.79 6.80
N ASP A 91 6.88 -11.58 6.25
CA ASP A 91 8.01 -10.68 6.49
C ASP A 91 7.89 -9.98 7.85
N ALA A 92 8.54 -10.57 8.85
CA ALA A 92 8.58 -10.02 10.21
C ALA A 92 9.21 -8.62 10.28
N LYS A 93 10.14 -8.27 9.39
CA LYS A 93 10.78 -6.94 9.38
C LYS A 93 9.80 -5.89 8.88
N LEU A 94 9.06 -6.21 7.82
CA LEU A 94 8.02 -5.32 7.32
C LEU A 94 6.92 -5.11 8.37
N ALA A 95 6.48 -6.18 9.03
CA ALA A 95 5.50 -6.09 10.12
C ALA A 95 5.98 -5.19 11.28
N GLN A 96 7.23 -5.37 11.72
CA GLN A 96 7.84 -4.52 12.75
C GLN A 96 7.91 -3.05 12.31
N ARG A 97 8.24 -2.79 11.04
CA ARG A 97 8.28 -1.43 10.50
C ARG A 97 6.90 -0.79 10.51
N VAL A 98 5.86 -1.50 10.08
CA VAL A 98 4.47 -1.03 10.13
C VAL A 98 4.09 -0.67 11.56
N GLN A 99 4.36 -1.56 12.52
CA GLN A 99 4.09 -1.30 13.94
C GLN A 99 4.82 -0.04 14.46
N SER A 100 6.10 0.13 14.10
CA SER A 100 6.88 1.29 14.52
C SER A 100 6.34 2.61 13.96
N LEU A 101 5.90 2.61 12.69
CA LEU A 101 5.31 3.78 12.05
C LEU A 101 3.96 4.12 12.66
N SER A 102 3.12 3.13 12.96
CA SER A 102 1.86 3.33 13.67
C SER A 102 2.07 4.00 15.03
N ALA A 103 3.03 3.50 15.82
CA ALA A 103 3.37 4.11 17.12
C ALA A 103 3.88 5.56 16.97
N GLN A 104 4.67 5.86 15.93
CA GLN A 104 5.11 7.22 15.64
C GLN A 104 3.93 8.14 15.32
N ILE A 105 3.01 7.69 14.46
CA ILE A 105 1.80 8.45 14.10
C ILE A 105 0.97 8.77 15.34
N GLU A 106 0.76 7.79 16.23
CA GLU A 106 0.01 7.99 17.48
C GLU A 106 0.69 9.01 18.40
N SER A 107 2.01 8.89 18.59
CA SER A 107 2.77 9.82 19.44
C SER A 107 2.72 11.26 18.91
N GLN A 108 2.89 11.44 17.59
CA GLN A 108 2.85 12.76 16.95
C GLN A 108 1.44 13.34 16.98
N THR A 109 0.42 12.52 16.82
CA THR A 109 -0.98 12.94 16.95
C THR A 109 -1.28 13.44 18.36
N LEU A 110 -0.77 12.75 19.39
CA LEU A 110 -0.89 13.17 20.78
C LEU A 110 -0.14 14.49 21.04
N GLN A 111 1.08 14.63 20.52
CA GLN A 111 1.85 15.87 20.61
C GLN A 111 1.13 17.05 19.94
N LEU A 112 0.59 16.85 18.74
CA LEU A 112 -0.18 17.86 18.01
C LEU A 112 -1.44 18.27 18.78
N ALA A 113 -2.17 17.31 19.34
CA ALA A 113 -3.35 17.59 20.16
C ALA A 113 -2.99 18.41 21.42
N ASN A 114 -1.90 18.07 22.10
CA ASN A 114 -1.41 18.84 23.23
C ASN A 114 -0.96 20.25 22.83
N LEU A 115 -0.26 20.40 21.71
CA LEU A 115 0.19 21.68 21.20
C LEU A 115 -1.01 22.58 20.84
N ARG A 116 -2.02 22.04 20.15
CA ARG A 116 -3.26 22.77 19.82
C ARG A 116 -4.00 23.24 21.06
N ARG A 117 -3.94 22.47 22.16
CA ARG A 117 -4.58 22.83 23.43
C ARG A 117 -3.81 23.90 24.21
N LYS A 118 -2.48 23.79 24.29
CA LYS A 118 -1.64 24.64 25.17
C LYS A 118 -1.13 25.91 24.48
N ALA A 119 -0.70 25.81 23.23
CA ALA A 119 -0.02 26.90 22.53
C ALA A 119 -0.86 28.20 22.43
N PRO A 120 -2.19 28.19 22.18
CA PRO A 120 -2.95 29.43 22.12
C PRO A 120 -2.98 30.19 23.46
N GLN A 121 -3.16 29.46 24.56
CA GLN A 121 -3.22 30.06 25.89
C GLN A 121 -1.85 30.58 26.34
N GLU A 122 -0.79 29.81 26.12
CA GLU A 122 0.60 30.22 26.43
C GLU A 122 1.00 31.45 25.61
N THR A 123 0.66 31.49 24.32
CA THR A 123 0.95 32.63 23.43
C THR A 123 0.18 33.88 23.86
N ALA A 124 -1.10 33.74 24.20
CA ALA A 124 -1.91 34.86 24.70
C ALA A 124 -1.35 35.42 26.01
N GLN A 125 -0.96 34.56 26.95
CA GLN A 125 -0.32 34.98 28.20
C GLN A 125 1.02 35.66 27.97
N ALA A 126 1.85 35.14 27.08
CA ALA A 126 3.13 35.74 26.72
C ALA A 126 2.93 37.14 26.09
N PHE A 127 1.93 37.29 25.22
CA PHE A 127 1.58 38.56 24.60
C PHE A 127 1.14 39.59 25.66
N ILE A 128 0.20 39.22 26.54
CA ILE A 128 -0.29 40.10 27.62
C ILE A 128 0.87 40.58 28.49
N ARG A 129 1.75 39.67 28.94
CA ARG A 129 2.92 40.03 29.76
C ARG A 129 3.85 41.01 29.04
N SER A 130 4.10 40.79 27.75
CA SER A 130 4.95 41.68 26.95
C SER A 130 4.31 43.05 26.74
N PHE A 131 2.98 43.11 26.61
CA PHE A 131 2.21 44.34 26.44
C PHE A 131 2.17 45.16 27.73
N GLU A 132 1.90 44.52 28.88
CA GLU A 132 1.93 45.15 30.20
C GLU A 132 3.31 45.78 30.47
N LYS A 133 4.38 45.02 30.22
CA LYS A 133 5.76 45.53 30.37
C LYS A 133 6.04 46.74 29.48
N GLN A 134 5.62 46.72 28.22
CA GLN A 134 5.78 47.87 27.33
C GLN A 134 4.98 49.08 27.83
N SER A 135 3.75 48.88 28.29
CA SER A 135 2.91 49.95 28.83
C SER A 135 3.56 50.63 30.04
N GLU A 136 4.11 49.84 30.97
CA GLU A 136 4.87 50.35 32.12
C GLU A 136 6.07 51.18 31.67
N GLU A 137 6.86 50.69 30.70
CA GLU A 137 8.01 51.42 30.14
C GLU A 137 7.61 52.74 29.46
N TYR A 138 6.43 52.81 28.83
CA TYR A 138 5.90 54.07 28.28
C TYR A 138 5.46 55.03 29.37
N GLU A 139 4.79 54.54 30.42
CA GLU A 139 4.37 55.38 31.54
C GLU A 139 5.55 55.97 32.30
N THR A 140 6.62 55.21 32.51
CA THR A 140 7.84 55.73 33.15
C THR A 140 8.46 56.84 32.32
N LYS A 141 8.58 56.65 31.00
CA LYS A 141 9.10 57.70 30.09
C LYS A 141 8.26 58.97 30.09
N ILE A 142 6.93 58.84 30.08
CA ILE A 142 6.02 60.00 30.13
C ILE A 142 6.16 60.76 31.45
N LYS A 143 6.41 60.07 32.57
CA LYS A 143 6.66 60.72 33.86
C LYS A 143 8.00 61.45 33.86
N GLU A 144 9.06 60.82 33.35
CA GLU A 144 10.38 61.44 33.20
C GLU A 144 10.34 62.70 32.32
N ASP A 145 9.56 62.70 31.23
CA ASP A 145 9.40 63.88 30.35
C ASP A 145 8.60 65.04 30.98
N ARG A 146 7.88 64.80 32.09
CA ARG A 146 7.01 65.78 32.78
C ARG A 146 7.64 66.42 34.01
N GLU A 147 8.70 65.83 34.57
CA GLU A 147 9.49 66.36 35.68
C GLU A 147 10.60 67.29 35.19
#